data_AF-A0A368GXS6-F1
#
_entry.id   AF-A0A368GXS6-F1
#
_cell.length_a   1.000
_cell.length_b   1.000
_cell.length_c   1.000
_cell.angle_alpha   90.00
_cell.angle_beta   90.00
_cell.angle_gamma   90.00
#
_symmetry.space_group_name_H-M   'P 1'
#
loop_
_entity.id
_entity.type
_entity.pdbx_description
1 polymer ?
#
loop_
_entity_poly.entity_id
_entity_poly.type
_entity_poly.pdbx_seq_one_letter_code
_entity_poly.pdbx_strand_id
1 'polypeptide(L)'
;METEAREPSEQKLEELLKERQELEDVLQLLERQLYKFEGDLLITSFYGSILNGWDRSAMAVIPSKATPEMLSRKISDEDRIMSRSSVEFTRKLRREAMEKENRAHGRPAKLLRQDSTPSSAQTDWRGERNKSPAPSPTEQISGVLTRKNKPK
;
A
#
# COMPACT_ATOMS: atom_id res chain seq x y z
N MET A 1 12.36 14.63 -53.02
CA MET A 1 12.40 14.69 -51.54
C MET A 1 10.97 14.63 -51.09
N GLU A 2 10.42 13.42 -51.07
CA GLU A 2 9.02 13.17 -50.76
C GLU A 2 8.85 13.19 -49.26
N THR A 3 8.22 14.24 -48.73
CA THR A 3 7.56 14.17 -47.44
C THR A 3 6.31 13.33 -47.65
N GLU A 4 6.50 12.01 -47.63
CA GLU A 4 5.41 11.05 -47.54
C GLU A 4 4.56 11.47 -46.33
N ALA A 5 3.30 11.82 -46.60
CA ALA A 5 2.38 12.32 -45.61
C ALA A 5 2.23 11.25 -44.53
N ARG A 6 2.95 11.43 -43.43
CA ARG A 6 2.98 10.53 -42.28
C ARG A 6 1.55 10.09 -41.99
N GLU A 7 1.24 8.82 -42.21
CA GLU A 7 -0.12 8.28 -42.22
C GLU A 7 -0.90 8.80 -40.99
N PRO A 8 -2.19 9.17 -41.12
CA PRO A 8 -2.97 9.74 -40.03
C PRO A 8 -2.98 8.85 -38.76
N SER A 9 -2.71 7.55 -38.92
CA SER A 9 -2.54 6.59 -37.83
C SER A 9 -1.25 6.79 -37.02
N GLU A 10 -0.12 7.09 -37.65
CA GLU A 10 1.15 7.36 -36.96
C GLU A 10 1.09 8.68 -36.20
N GLN A 11 0.53 9.72 -36.84
CA GLN A 11 0.31 11.01 -36.18
C GLN A 11 -0.61 10.87 -34.97
N LYS A 12 -1.69 10.08 -35.09
CA LYS A 12 -2.59 9.82 -33.97
C LYS A 12 -1.93 9.03 -32.85
N LEU A 13 -1.08 8.06 -33.20
CA LEU A 13 -0.30 7.30 -32.22
C LEU A 13 0.66 8.21 -31.44
N GLU A 14 1.37 9.10 -32.13
CA GLU A 14 2.26 10.07 -31.48
C GLU A 14 1.53 11.01 -30.53
N GLU A 15 0.36 11.51 -30.93
CA GLU A 15 -0.48 12.32 -30.06
C GLU A 15 -0.87 11.55 -28.78
N LEU A 16 -1.32 10.29 -28.92
CA LEU A 16 -1.67 9.45 -27.78
C LEU A 16 -0.47 9.12 -26.89
N LEU A 17 0.71 8.90 -27.48
CA LEU A 17 1.94 8.68 -26.70
C LEU A 17 2.34 9.93 -25.92
N LYS A 18 2.18 11.11 -26.52
CA LYS A 18 2.42 12.38 -25.85
C LYS A 18 1.42 12.61 -24.72
N GLU A 19 0.13 12.39 -24.96
CA GLU A 19 -0.92 12.52 -23.94
C GLU A 19 -0.70 11.52 -22.79
N ARG A 20 -0.31 10.28 -23.11
CA ARG A 20 0.08 9.28 -22.09
C ARG A 20 1.23 9.79 -21.22
N GLN A 21 2.26 10.38 -21.83
CA GLN A 21 3.39 10.92 -21.09
C GLN A 21 2.98 12.10 -20.19
N GLU A 22 2.17 13.02 -20.71
CA GLU A 22 1.65 14.16 -19.93
C GLU A 22 0.82 13.68 -18.74
N LEU A 23 -0.03 12.66 -18.93
CA LEU A 23 -0.81 12.06 -17.84
C LEU A 23 0.08 11.39 -16.79
N GLU A 24 1.15 10.71 -17.19
CA GLU A 24 2.13 10.13 -16.26
C GLU A 24 2.82 11.22 -15.43
N ASP A 25 3.17 12.35 -16.03
CA ASP A 25 3.80 13.47 -15.33
C ASP A 25 2.86 14.13 -14.34
N VAL A 26 1.59 14.32 -14.72
CA VAL A 26 0.54 14.83 -13.83
C VAL A 26 0.27 13.87 -12.68
N LEU A 27 0.18 12.56 -12.96
CA LEU A 27 0.01 11.55 -11.92
C LEU A 27 1.15 11.62 -10.89
N GLN A 28 2.40 11.66 -11.34
CA GLN A 28 3.55 11.79 -10.44
C GLN A 28 3.52 13.10 -9.63
N LEU A 29 3.04 14.20 -10.21
CA LEU A 29 2.88 15.46 -9.49
C LEU A 29 1.86 15.32 -8.37
N LEU A 30 0.68 14.78 -8.67
CA LEU A 30 -0.39 14.56 -7.70
C LEU A 30 0.04 13.62 -6.57
N GLU A 31 0.72 12.52 -6.89
CA GLU A 31 1.24 11.59 -5.89
C GLU A 31 2.24 12.28 -4.94
N ARG A 32 3.15 13.11 -5.48
CA ARG A 32 4.08 13.90 -4.66
C ARG A 32 3.36 14.92 -3.79
N GLN A 33 2.30 15.54 -4.29
CA GLN A 33 1.49 16.49 -3.53
C GLN A 33 0.75 15.78 -2.40
N LEU A 34 0.12 14.64 -2.69
CA LEU A 34 -0.58 13.83 -1.71
C LEU A 34 0.35 13.39 -0.58
N TYR A 35 1.53 12.90 -0.92
CA TYR A 35 2.53 12.50 0.06
C TYR A 35 2.94 13.64 1.01
N LYS A 36 3.15 14.85 0.47
CA LYS A 36 3.46 16.04 1.29
C LYS A 36 2.28 16.40 2.20
N PHE A 37 1.09 16.48 1.62
CA PHE A 37 -0.14 16.81 2.34
C PHE A 37 -0.43 15.83 3.48
N GLU A 38 -0.19 14.53 3.26
CA GLU A 38 -0.28 13.53 4.31
C GLU A 38 0.70 13.75 5.46
N GLY A 39 1.91 14.23 5.15
CA GLY A 39 2.88 14.58 6.19
C GLY A 39 2.31 15.63 7.13
N ASP A 40 1.75 16.70 6.55
CA ASP A 40 1.16 17.80 7.30
C ASP A 40 -0.08 17.36 8.10
N LEU A 41 -0.91 16.49 7.53
CA LEU A 41 -2.06 15.90 8.25
C LEU A 41 -1.62 15.01 9.43
N LEU A 42 -0.56 14.20 9.24
CA LEU A 42 -0.06 13.32 10.29
C LEU A 42 0.53 14.09 11.47
N ILE A 43 1.11 15.28 11.25
CA ILE A 43 1.57 16.18 12.32
C ILE A 43 0.41 16.60 13.23
N THR A 44 -0.77 16.87 12.65
CA THR A 44 -1.95 17.30 13.42
C THR A 44 -2.80 16.14 13.96
N SER A 45 -2.46 14.90 13.63
CA SER A 45 -3.24 13.69 13.96
C SER A 45 -3.47 13.46 15.45
N PHE A 46 -2.70 14.11 16.32
CA PHE A 46 -2.92 14.12 17.76
C PHE A 46 -4.30 14.65 18.14
N TYR A 47 -4.86 15.59 17.35
CA TYR A 47 -6.16 16.16 17.67
C TYR A 47 -7.35 15.26 17.30
N GLY A 48 -7.09 14.19 16.56
CA GLY A 48 -8.07 13.37 15.86
C GLY A 48 -7.63 13.21 14.41
N SER A 49 -7.87 12.03 13.83
CA SER A 49 -7.53 11.75 12.42
C SER A 49 -8.38 10.62 11.89
N ILE A 50 -8.46 10.51 10.56
CA ILE A 50 -9.14 9.37 9.90
C ILE A 50 -8.49 8.03 10.30
N LEU A 51 -7.19 8.05 10.62
CA LEU A 51 -6.42 6.86 11.03
C LEU A 51 -6.76 6.38 12.45
N ASN A 52 -6.87 7.30 13.40
CA ASN A 52 -7.00 6.96 14.83
C ASN A 52 -8.40 7.24 15.39
N GLY A 53 -9.29 7.83 14.60
CA GLY A 53 -10.60 8.30 15.01
C GLY A 53 -10.61 9.72 15.56
N TRP A 54 -11.82 10.21 15.83
CA TRP A 54 -12.10 11.54 16.37
C TRP A 54 -12.54 11.51 17.84
N ASP A 55 -12.86 10.34 18.37
CA ASP A 55 -13.24 10.19 19.77
C ASP A 55 -12.00 10.17 20.67
N ARG A 56 -11.80 11.30 21.36
CA ARG A 56 -10.71 11.52 22.31
C ARG A 56 -10.93 10.84 23.65
N SER A 57 -12.15 10.43 23.97
CA SER A 57 -12.44 9.73 25.22
C SER A 57 -11.84 8.33 25.22
N ALA A 58 -11.74 7.71 24.04
CA ALA A 58 -11.08 6.43 23.82
C ALA A 58 -9.54 6.54 23.74
N MET A 59 -9.01 7.71 23.37
CA MET A 59 -7.57 8.00 23.32
C MET A 59 -7.18 8.69 24.64
N ALA A 60 -6.67 7.93 25.61
CA ALA A 60 -6.43 8.34 27.02
C ALA A 60 -5.45 9.53 27.27
N VAL A 61 -5.23 10.42 26.30
CA VAL A 61 -4.26 11.52 26.35
C VAL A 61 -4.96 12.85 26.10
N ILE A 62 -5.17 13.61 27.17
CA ILE A 62 -5.64 14.99 27.11
C ILE A 62 -4.45 15.87 26.68
N PRO A 63 -4.60 16.78 25.69
CA PRO A 63 -3.53 17.67 25.21
C PRO A 63 -2.76 18.39 26.31
N SER A 64 -3.45 18.80 27.39
CA SER A 64 -2.84 19.53 28.50
C SER A 64 -1.86 18.71 29.35
N LYS A 65 -1.82 17.38 29.18
CA LYS A 65 -0.89 16.46 29.87
C LYS A 65 0.08 15.77 28.91
N ALA A 66 -0.04 16.01 27.61
CA ALA A 66 0.84 15.41 26.61
C ALA A 66 2.20 16.11 26.67
N THR A 67 3.26 15.34 26.91
CA THR A 67 4.62 15.85 26.73
C THR A 67 4.87 16.11 25.24
N PRO A 68 5.75 17.07 24.87
CA PRO A 68 6.06 17.35 23.47
C PRO A 68 6.52 16.10 22.69
N GLU A 69 7.13 15.12 23.37
CA GLU A 69 7.50 13.81 22.81
C GLU A 69 6.29 12.97 22.36
N MET A 70 5.16 13.03 23.08
CA MET A 70 3.94 12.33 22.69
C MET A 70 3.23 13.01 21.51
N LEU A 71 3.46 14.31 21.34
CA LEU A 71 2.94 15.11 20.21
C LEU A 71 3.79 14.92 18.95
N SER A 72 5.10 14.67 19.10
CA SER A 72 6.04 14.42 18.01
C SER A 72 6.15 12.93 17.66
N ARG A 73 5.01 12.25 17.44
CA ARG A 73 5.04 10.85 16.97
C ARG A 73 5.86 10.77 15.68
N LYS A 74 6.77 9.81 15.60
CA LYS A 74 7.55 9.54 14.41
C LYS A 74 6.59 9.15 13.30
N ILE A 75 6.45 10.02 12.31
CA ILE A 75 5.61 9.78 11.13
C ILE A 75 6.18 8.57 10.40
N SER A 76 5.41 7.48 10.35
CA SER A 76 5.76 6.29 9.59
C SER A 76 5.18 6.38 8.18
N ASP A 77 5.89 5.83 7.19
CA ASP A 77 5.35 5.69 5.84
C ASP A 77 4.18 4.71 5.77
N GLU A 78 4.01 3.86 6.79
CA GLU A 78 2.85 2.96 6.89
C GLU A 78 1.56 3.73 7.22
N ASP A 79 1.67 4.88 7.91
CA ASP A 79 0.50 5.70 8.29
C ASP A 79 -0.02 6.54 7.10
N ARG A 80 0.69 6.54 5.97
CA ARG A 80 0.37 7.29 4.74
C ARG A 80 -0.60 6.55 3.83
N ILE A 81 -1.81 6.34 4.33
CA ILE A 81 -2.84 5.51 3.68
C ILE A 81 -3.27 5.98 2.29
N MET A 82 -3.28 7.29 2.03
CA MET A 82 -3.69 7.87 0.75
C MET A 82 -2.58 7.69 -0.28
N SER A 83 -1.31 7.94 0.06
CA SER A 83 -0.20 7.63 -0.85
C SER A 83 -0.14 6.13 -1.17
N ARG A 84 -0.34 5.27 -0.16
CA ARG A 84 -0.37 3.81 -0.34
C ARG A 84 -1.59 3.29 -1.10
N SER A 85 -2.65 4.09 -1.20
CA SER A 85 -3.82 3.73 -2.00
C SER A 85 -3.52 3.75 -3.52
N SER A 86 -2.49 4.48 -3.95
CA SER A 86 -2.00 4.40 -5.32
C SER A 86 -1.11 3.17 -5.53
N VAL A 87 -1.52 2.32 -6.47
CA VAL A 87 -0.75 1.14 -6.89
C VAL A 87 0.55 1.57 -7.56
N GLU A 88 0.56 2.67 -8.31
CA GLU A 88 1.76 3.19 -8.97
C GLU A 88 2.78 3.73 -7.97
N PHE A 89 2.32 4.49 -6.98
CA PHE A 89 3.16 4.92 -5.86
C PHE A 89 3.76 3.73 -5.10
N THR A 90 2.95 2.72 -4.79
CA THR A 90 3.43 1.52 -4.07
C THR A 90 4.43 0.72 -4.91
N ARG A 91 4.20 0.58 -6.22
CA ARG A 91 5.16 -0.04 -7.14
C ARG A 91 6.47 0.73 -7.18
N LYS A 92 6.41 2.06 -7.23
CA LYS A 92 7.60 2.92 -7.23
C LYS A 92 8.39 2.78 -5.93
N LEU A 93 7.74 2.84 -4.78
CA LEU A 93 8.38 2.65 -3.48
C LEU A 93 9.08 1.28 -3.37
N ARG A 94 8.42 0.21 -3.86
CA ARG A 94 9.00 -1.13 -3.90
C ARG A 94 10.24 -1.20 -4.81
N ARG A 95 10.18 -0.55 -5.98
CA ARG A 95 11.30 -0.48 -6.93
C ARG A 95 12.49 0.26 -6.33
N GLU A 96 12.26 1.40 -5.70
CA GLU A 96 13.30 2.19 -5.02
C GLU A 96 13.92 1.41 -3.86
N ALA A 97 13.13 0.64 -3.09
CA ALA A 97 13.63 -0.23 -2.04
C ALA A 97 14.57 -1.31 -2.59
N MET A 98 14.19 -1.99 -3.68
CA MET A 98 15.04 -2.97 -4.36
C MET A 98 16.32 -2.35 -4.93
N GLU A 99 16.23 -1.15 -5.49
CA GLU A 99 17.41 -0.44 -6.01
C GLU A 99 18.39 -0.06 -4.89
N LYS A 100 17.87 0.41 -3.75
CA LYS A 100 18.67 0.72 -2.56
C LYS A 100 19.35 -0.53 -1.99
N GLU A 101 18.65 -1.66 -1.96
CA GLU A 101 19.19 -2.97 -1.57
C GLU A 101 20.29 -3.42 -2.54
N ASN A 102 20.03 -3.37 -3.85
CA ASN A 102 21.02 -3.72 -4.88
C ASN A 102 22.29 -2.87 -4.77
N ARG A 103 22.13 -1.57 -4.49
CA ARG A 103 23.25 -0.65 -4.25
C ARG A 103 24.02 -0.97 -2.98
N ALA A 104 23.33 -1.32 -1.89
CA ALA A 104 23.95 -1.69 -0.62
C ALA A 104 24.71 -3.03 -0.70
N HIS A 105 24.20 -3.98 -1.49
CA HIS A 105 24.81 -5.31 -1.67
C HIS A 105 25.77 -5.40 -2.87
N GLY A 106 26.12 -4.28 -3.52
CA GLY A 106 27.13 -4.22 -4.57
C GLY A 106 26.84 -5.09 -5.80
N ARG A 107 25.57 -5.48 -6.04
CA ARG A 107 25.19 -6.22 -7.25
C ARG A 107 25.18 -5.24 -8.44
N PRO A 108 26.06 -5.40 -9.45
CA PRO A 108 26.05 -4.51 -10.59
C PRO A 108 24.77 -4.71 -11.41
N ALA A 109 24.13 -3.61 -11.80
CA ALA A 109 22.86 -3.54 -12.55
C ALA A 109 22.89 -4.16 -13.97
N LYS A 110 23.88 -5.01 -14.28
CA LYS A 110 24.04 -5.71 -15.56
C LYS A 110 23.73 -7.19 -15.42
N LEU A 111 22.47 -7.52 -15.16
CA LEU A 111 21.95 -8.87 -15.41
C LEU A 111 20.42 -8.86 -15.57
N LEU A 112 19.93 -7.94 -16.39
CA LEU A 112 18.65 -8.11 -17.05
C LEU A 112 18.92 -8.47 -18.52
N ARG A 113 19.50 -9.66 -18.72
CA ARG A 113 19.38 -10.35 -20.01
C ARG A 113 18.10 -11.17 -19.95
N GLN A 114 17.14 -10.78 -20.78
CA GLN A 114 16.05 -11.64 -21.18
C GLN A 114 16.67 -12.81 -21.93
N ASP A 115 16.72 -13.99 -21.31
CA ASP A 115 16.82 -15.24 -22.04
C ASP A 115 15.62 -16.09 -21.65
N SER A 116 14.69 -16.12 -22.59
CA SER A 116 13.50 -16.94 -22.61
C SER A 116 13.91 -18.41 -22.80
N THR A 117 13.90 -19.21 -21.73
CA THR A 117 13.84 -20.68 -21.85
C THR A 117 12.99 -21.25 -20.71
N PRO A 118 11.91 -22.01 -20.98
CA PRO A 118 11.14 -22.66 -19.93
C PRO A 118 11.85 -23.96 -19.55
N SER A 119 12.77 -23.88 -18.59
CA SER A 119 13.37 -25.09 -18.01
C SER A 119 12.47 -25.60 -16.88
N SER A 120 11.87 -26.76 -17.13
CA SER A 120 11.05 -27.55 -16.23
C SER A 120 11.75 -27.77 -14.89
N ALA A 121 11.33 -27.03 -13.86
CA ALA A 121 11.54 -27.36 -12.47
C ALA A 121 10.17 -27.50 -11.81
N GLN A 122 9.53 -28.64 -12.08
CA GLN A 122 8.34 -29.12 -11.40
C GLN A 122 8.62 -29.19 -9.89
N THR A 123 8.19 -28.17 -9.14
CA THR A 123 8.11 -28.24 -7.69
C THR A 123 6.69 -28.68 -7.34
N ASP A 124 6.54 -29.98 -7.14
CA ASP A 124 5.29 -30.62 -6.70
C ASP A 124 4.90 -30.14 -5.29
N TRP A 125 4.04 -29.13 -5.20
CA TRP A 125 3.38 -28.71 -3.94
C TRP A 125 2.05 -29.43 -3.68
N ARG A 126 1.80 -30.56 -4.33
CA ARG A 126 0.62 -31.39 -4.09
C ARG A 126 0.95 -32.54 -3.15
N GLY A 127 0.75 -32.32 -1.86
CA GLY A 127 0.60 -33.43 -0.92
C GLY A 127 0.88 -33.09 0.53
N GLU A 128 0.03 -32.29 1.17
CA GLU A 128 -0.35 -32.41 2.60
C GLU A 128 -1.60 -31.55 2.88
N ARG A 129 -2.71 -31.85 2.20
CA ARG A 129 -4.05 -31.57 2.71
C ARG A 129 -4.64 -32.89 3.12
N ASN A 130 -4.48 -33.24 4.41
CA ASN A 130 -5.40 -34.00 5.24
C ASN A 130 -4.66 -34.58 6.44
N LYS A 131 -4.66 -33.83 7.55
CA LYS A 131 -4.51 -34.33 8.93
C LYS A 131 -5.07 -33.26 9.87
N SER A 132 -6.40 -33.24 10.01
CA SER A 132 -7.04 -32.56 11.13
C SER A 132 -6.77 -33.38 12.40
N PRO A 133 -6.27 -32.79 13.49
CA PRO A 133 -6.34 -33.44 14.79
C PRO A 133 -7.80 -33.36 15.29
N ALA A 134 -8.34 -34.51 15.68
CA ALA A 134 -9.70 -34.64 16.21
C ALA A 134 -9.88 -33.89 17.55
N PRO A 135 -11.05 -33.29 17.81
CA PRO A 135 -11.37 -32.73 19.14
C PRO A 135 -11.83 -33.82 20.11
N SER A 136 -11.27 -33.83 21.33
CA SER A 136 -11.68 -34.66 22.47
C SER A 136 -12.38 -33.78 23.54
N PRO A 137 -13.15 -34.33 24.50
CA PRO A 137 -14.52 -33.89 24.79
C PRO A 137 -14.68 -32.95 25.99
N THR A 138 -15.69 -32.08 25.86
CA THR A 138 -16.63 -31.57 26.88
C THR A 138 -16.12 -31.30 28.30
N GLU A 139 -15.99 -30.02 28.67
CA GLU A 139 -16.40 -29.54 30.00
C GLU A 139 -17.22 -28.25 29.88
N GLN A 140 -18.38 -28.30 30.51
CA GLN A 140 -19.43 -27.31 30.55
C GLN A 140 -19.09 -26.25 31.60
N ILE A 141 -19.10 -24.96 31.27
CA ILE A 141 -19.47 -23.93 32.26
C ILE A 141 -20.37 -22.88 31.59
N SER A 142 -21.57 -22.81 32.15
CA SER A 142 -22.74 -21.99 31.81
C SER A 142 -22.51 -20.48 31.94
N GLY A 143 -23.13 -19.69 31.06
CA GLY A 143 -23.37 -18.28 31.34
C GLY A 143 -23.80 -17.42 30.15
N VAL A 144 -25.03 -17.59 29.64
CA VAL A 144 -25.67 -16.57 28.79
C VAL A 144 -27.11 -16.33 29.27
N LEU A 145 -27.32 -15.13 29.84
CA LEU A 145 -28.62 -14.56 30.16
C LEU A 145 -29.47 -14.42 28.89
N THR A 146 -30.66 -15.02 28.87
CA THR A 146 -31.66 -14.76 27.83
C THR A 146 -32.53 -13.56 28.21
N ARG A 147 -32.50 -12.49 27.40
CA ARG A 147 -33.50 -11.40 27.45
C ARG A 147 -34.79 -11.89 26.79
N LYS A 148 -35.87 -12.03 27.56
CA LYS A 148 -37.23 -12.27 27.05
C LYS A 148 -37.83 -10.95 26.54
N ASN A 149 -38.09 -10.85 25.25
CA ASN A 149 -39.00 -9.84 24.70
C ASN A 149 -40.43 -10.41 24.70
N LYS A 150 -41.38 -9.63 25.23
CA LYS A 150 -42.81 -9.92 25.25
C LYS A 150 -43.51 -8.87 24.37
N PRO A 151 -44.29 -9.22 23.34
CA PRO A 151 -45.08 -8.23 22.62
C PRO A 151 -46.39 -7.95 23.38
N LYS A 152 -46.89 -6.73 23.24
CA LYS A 152 -48.27 -6.32 23.55
C LYS A 152 -49.13 -6.50 22.31
#